data_AF-A0A1H3WVY0-F1
#
_entry.id   AF-A0A1H3WVY0-F1
#
_cell.length_a   1.000
_cell.length_b   1.000
_cell.length_c   1.000
_cell.angle_alpha   90.00
_cell.angle_beta   90.00
_cell.angle_gamma   90.00
#
_symmetry.space_group_name_H-M   'P 1'
#
loop_
_entity.id
_entity.type
_entity.pdbx_description
1 polymer ?
#
loop_
_entity_poly.entity_id
_entity_poly.type
_entity_poly.pdbx_seq_one_letter_code
_entity_poly.pdbx_strand_id
1 'polypeptide(L)'
;MRKNDSGRKKVIKRLAEKSFRRKLRSKYKKKLKNKQLLGVKKQQRKEKNIKQNLQQQFIDYKHIKAPVIFSLTQNTEASLAFIGKIEECFEKKKKVFVNLEKVEIIAHGAIVTLLSIMIKFKANKIRFNGNFPKNKKAEANLRKSGFFKYFNTPYSLYRLSRVFN
;
A
#
# COMPACT_ATOMS: atom_id res chain seq x y z
N MET A 1 -4.42 25.28 49.82
CA MET A 1 -3.20 25.45 48.97
C MET A 1 -3.61 25.84 47.55
N ARG A 2 -3.43 27.11 47.16
CA ARG A 2 -3.77 27.62 45.82
C ARG A 2 -2.74 27.07 44.82
N LYS A 3 -3.14 26.15 43.94
CA LYS A 3 -2.27 25.59 42.89
C LYS A 3 -1.72 26.74 42.03
N ASN A 4 -0.41 26.77 41.78
CA ASN A 4 0.34 27.83 41.08
C ASN A 4 -0.25 28.20 39.69
N ASP A 5 -1.23 29.11 39.70
CA ASP A 5 -1.99 29.54 38.52
C ASP A 5 -1.12 30.25 37.47
N SER A 6 -0.07 30.95 37.93
CA SER A 6 0.95 31.59 37.08
C SER A 6 1.70 30.58 36.20
N GLY A 7 2.12 29.45 36.78
CA GLY A 7 2.80 28.39 36.05
C GLY A 7 1.89 27.73 35.00
N ARG A 8 0.63 27.47 35.37
CA ARG A 8 -0.38 26.92 34.47
C ARG A 8 -0.67 27.85 33.29
N LYS A 9 -0.83 29.16 33.53
CA LYS A 9 -1.03 30.17 32.47
C LYS A 9 0.16 30.24 31.50
N LYS A 10 1.41 30.18 32.00
CA LYS A 10 2.62 30.12 31.16
C LYS A 10 2.66 28.88 30.26
N VAL A 11 2.28 27.71 30.78
CA VAL A 11 2.22 26.45 30.03
C VAL A 11 1.15 26.53 28.93
N ILE A 12 -0.06 27.01 29.24
CA ILE A 12 -1.15 27.18 28.27
C ILE A 12 -0.72 28.12 27.14
N LYS A 13 -0.08 29.25 27.47
CA LYS A 13 0.44 30.20 26.46
C LYS A 13 1.43 29.52 25.52
N ARG A 14 2.40 28.76 26.05
CA ARG A 14 3.37 28.00 25.23
C ARG A 14 2.70 26.96 24.32
N LEU A 15 1.70 26.23 24.84
CA LEU A 15 0.94 25.25 24.05
C LEU A 15 0.14 25.95 22.93
N ALA A 16 -0.47 27.09 23.22
CA ALA A 16 -1.19 27.90 22.26
C ALA A 16 -0.26 28.41 21.15
N GLU A 17 0.90 28.97 21.51
CA GLU A 17 1.92 29.39 20.54
C GLU A 17 2.43 28.23 19.69
N LYS A 18 2.70 27.07 20.30
CA LYS A 18 3.11 25.85 19.57
C LYS A 18 2.03 25.40 18.58
N SER A 19 0.77 25.39 19.01
CA SER A 19 -0.39 25.08 18.17
C SER A 19 -0.52 26.08 17.01
N PHE A 20 -0.39 27.37 17.30
CA PHE A 20 -0.44 28.44 16.31
C PHE A 20 0.66 28.30 15.25
N ARG A 21 1.92 28.09 15.67
CA ARG A 21 3.04 27.85 14.75
C ARG A 21 2.82 26.62 13.86
N ARG A 22 2.28 25.53 14.43
CA ARG A 22 1.89 24.33 13.66
C ARG A 22 0.80 24.63 12.64
N LYS A 23 -0.21 25.43 13.01
CA LYS A 23 -1.30 25.86 12.12
C LYS A 23 -0.77 26.70 10.96
N LEU A 24 0.13 27.64 11.22
CA LEU A 24 0.80 28.44 10.17
C LEU A 24 1.58 27.57 9.18
N ARG A 25 2.40 26.63 9.69
CA ARG A 25 3.13 25.67 8.84
C ARG A 25 2.20 24.82 7.99
N SER A 26 1.09 24.33 8.57
CA SER A 26 0.08 23.56 7.84
C SER A 26 -0.59 24.37 6.74
N LYS A 27 -0.99 25.62 7.03
CA LYS A 27 -1.55 26.54 6.03
C LYS A 27 -0.58 26.78 4.87
N TYR A 28 0.70 27.04 5.17
CA TYR A 28 1.73 27.25 4.16
C TYR A 28 1.90 26.01 3.26
N LYS A 29 2.03 24.81 3.85
CA LYS A 29 2.11 23.54 3.10
C LYS A 29 0.88 23.32 2.21
N LYS A 30 -0.32 23.61 2.72
CA LYS A 30 -1.58 23.50 1.96
C LYS A 30 -1.60 24.49 0.79
N LYS A 31 -1.14 25.73 0.99
CA LYS A 31 -1.04 26.74 -0.08
C LYS A 31 -0.09 26.30 -1.20
N LEU A 32 1.10 25.80 -0.86
CA LEU A 32 2.05 25.26 -1.83
C LEU A 32 1.46 24.08 -2.61
N LYS A 33 0.82 23.12 -1.91
CA LYS A 33 0.15 21.98 -2.54
C LYS A 33 -0.94 22.43 -3.51
N ASN A 34 -1.75 23.42 -3.13
CA ASN A 34 -2.81 23.95 -3.99
C ASN A 34 -2.24 24.68 -5.22
N LYS A 35 -1.14 25.43 -5.07
CA LYS A 35 -0.45 26.09 -6.19
C LYS A 35 0.03 25.09 -7.24
N GLN A 36 0.55 23.94 -6.82
CA GLN A 36 0.96 22.84 -7.72
C GLN A 36 -0.21 22.15 -8.45
N LEU A 37 -1.46 22.41 -8.05
CA LEU A 37 -2.65 21.79 -8.63
C LEU A 37 -3.43 22.76 -9.52
N LEU A 38 -3.00 24.02 -9.66
CA LEU A 38 -3.59 24.97 -10.59
C LEU A 38 -3.56 24.39 -12.03
N GLY A 39 -4.66 24.55 -12.77
CA GLY A 39 -4.81 23.99 -14.12
C GLY A 39 -5.07 22.46 -14.20
N VAL A 40 -4.90 21.70 -13.11
CA VAL A 40 -5.11 20.24 -13.11
C VAL A 40 -6.59 19.89 -13.01
N LYS A 41 -7.09 19.03 -13.92
CA LYS A 41 -8.48 18.52 -13.92
C LYS A 41 -8.82 17.78 -12.62
N LYS A 42 -10.09 17.85 -12.19
CA LYS A 42 -10.58 17.24 -10.92
C LYS A 42 -10.29 15.73 -10.84
N GLN A 43 -10.41 14.99 -11.94
CA GLN A 43 -10.12 13.55 -12.02
C GLN A 43 -8.64 13.27 -11.72
N GLN A 44 -7.72 13.92 -12.44
CA GLN A 44 -6.27 13.81 -12.23
C GLN A 44 -5.86 14.17 -10.79
N ARG A 45 -6.51 15.17 -10.17
CA ARG A 45 -6.28 15.50 -8.75
C ARG A 45 -6.69 14.35 -7.82
N LYS A 46 -7.84 13.71 -8.08
CA LYS A 46 -8.30 12.55 -7.30
C LYS A 46 -7.33 11.39 -7.42
N GLU A 47 -6.91 11.05 -8.64
CA GLU A 47 -5.94 10.00 -8.92
C GLU A 47 -4.61 10.21 -8.21
N LYS A 48 -4.05 11.43 -8.32
CA LYS A 48 -2.81 11.80 -7.64
C LYS A 48 -2.92 11.64 -6.12
N ASN A 49 -4.03 12.09 -5.53
CA ASN A 49 -4.26 11.92 -4.10
C ASN A 49 -4.41 10.45 -3.70
N ILE A 50 -5.11 9.63 -4.49
CA ILE A 50 -5.24 8.18 -4.23
C ILE A 50 -3.85 7.53 -4.28
N LYS A 51 -3.06 7.81 -5.31
CA LYS A 51 -1.71 7.27 -5.47
C LYS A 51 -0.80 7.67 -4.30
N GLN A 52 -0.84 8.93 -3.89
CA GLN A 52 -0.09 9.41 -2.71
C GLN A 52 -0.54 8.70 -1.44
N ASN A 53 -1.84 8.54 -1.21
CA ASN A 53 -2.35 7.86 -0.02
C ASN A 53 -1.94 6.39 0.01
N LEU A 54 -1.99 5.69 -1.12
CA LEU A 54 -1.52 4.30 -1.23
C LEU A 54 -0.02 4.20 -0.95
N GLN A 55 0.79 5.10 -1.51
CA GLN A 55 2.23 5.12 -1.24
C GLN A 55 2.54 5.32 0.25
N GLN A 56 1.81 6.21 0.91
CA GLN A 56 1.96 6.44 2.35
C GLN A 56 1.49 5.25 3.19
N GLN A 57 0.43 4.56 2.76
CA GLN A 57 -0.11 3.38 3.46
C GLN A 57 0.87 2.20 3.46
N PHE A 58 1.69 2.08 2.42
CA PHE A 58 2.63 0.96 2.24
C PHE A 58 4.10 1.40 2.29
N ILE A 59 4.39 2.53 2.95
CA ILE A 59 5.74 3.09 3.03
C ILE A 59 6.69 2.21 3.85
N ASP A 60 6.16 1.52 4.86
CA ASP A 60 6.88 0.60 5.75
C ASP A 60 6.90 -0.85 5.24
N TYR A 61 6.39 -1.09 4.03
CA TYR A 61 6.37 -2.42 3.42
C TYR A 61 7.58 -2.63 2.54
N LYS A 62 8.11 -3.85 2.52
CA LYS A 62 9.07 -4.27 1.52
C LYS A 62 8.34 -4.55 0.21
N HIS A 63 8.62 -3.73 -0.80
CA HIS A 63 8.05 -3.89 -2.14
C HIS A 63 8.84 -4.95 -2.92
N ILE A 64 8.18 -6.04 -3.30
CA ILE A 64 8.78 -7.14 -4.06
C ILE A 64 8.06 -7.23 -5.41
N LYS A 65 8.83 -7.16 -6.50
CA LYS A 65 8.29 -7.26 -7.86
C LYS A 65 8.17 -8.73 -8.26
N ALA A 66 6.99 -9.12 -8.73
CA ALA A 66 6.78 -10.43 -9.33
C ALA A 66 7.41 -10.52 -10.73
N PRO A 67 7.78 -11.74 -11.18
CA PRO A 67 8.31 -11.95 -12.52
C PRO A 67 7.24 -11.70 -13.60
N VAL A 68 7.65 -11.33 -14.82
CA VAL A 68 6.73 -11.05 -15.94
C VAL A 68 5.86 -12.27 -16.26
N ILE A 69 6.48 -13.45 -16.32
CA ILE A 69 5.80 -14.74 -16.36
C ILE A 69 5.92 -15.34 -14.98
N PHE A 70 4.84 -15.37 -14.22
CA PHE A 70 4.80 -16.01 -12.91
C PHE A 70 4.21 -17.41 -13.05
N SER A 71 5.11 -18.38 -13.23
CA SER A 71 4.77 -19.78 -13.48
C SER A 71 5.89 -20.68 -12.94
N LEU A 72 5.50 -21.71 -12.18
CA LEU A 72 6.41 -22.70 -11.63
C LEU A 72 6.91 -23.72 -12.68
N THR A 73 6.40 -23.66 -13.91
CA THR A 73 6.79 -24.57 -15.00
C THR A 73 7.50 -23.86 -16.15
N GLN A 74 7.04 -22.66 -16.52
CA GLN A 74 7.58 -21.94 -17.69
C GLN A 74 8.73 -20.99 -17.31
N ASN A 75 8.71 -20.43 -16.11
CA ASN A 75 9.69 -19.44 -15.67
C ASN A 75 10.09 -19.72 -14.22
N THR A 76 10.57 -20.94 -14.01
CA THR A 76 10.76 -21.55 -12.70
C THR A 76 11.80 -20.78 -11.88
N GLU A 77 12.95 -20.46 -12.44
CA GLU A 77 14.02 -19.74 -11.74
C GLU A 77 13.56 -18.39 -11.22
N ALA A 78 12.95 -17.56 -12.08
CA ALA A 78 12.48 -16.24 -11.67
C ALA A 78 11.33 -16.33 -10.66
N SER A 79 10.47 -17.35 -10.77
CA SER A 79 9.38 -17.60 -9.83
C SER A 79 9.90 -18.05 -8.47
N LEU A 80 10.88 -18.95 -8.43
CA LEU A 80 11.53 -19.41 -7.20
C LEU A 80 12.33 -18.29 -6.54
N ALA A 81 13.09 -17.51 -7.32
CA ALA A 81 13.82 -16.35 -6.79
C ALA A 81 12.87 -15.30 -6.20
N PHE A 82 11.68 -15.14 -6.78
CA PHE A 82 10.63 -14.29 -6.22
C PHE A 82 10.07 -14.83 -4.91
N ILE A 83 9.78 -16.14 -4.84
CA ILE A 83 9.30 -16.82 -3.63
C ILE A 83 10.34 -16.71 -2.52
N GLY A 84 11.62 -17.01 -2.80
CA GLY A 84 12.71 -16.93 -1.83
C GLY A 84 12.87 -15.54 -1.22
N LYS A 85 12.67 -14.46 -2.00
CA LYS A 85 12.66 -13.08 -1.47
C LYS A 85 11.50 -12.83 -0.50
N ILE A 86 10.34 -13.43 -0.76
CA ILE A 86 9.19 -13.32 0.14
C ILE A 86 9.45 -14.13 1.42
N GLU A 87 10.03 -15.31 1.31
CA GLU A 87 10.41 -16.14 2.45
C GLU A 87 11.45 -15.47 3.34
N GLU A 88 12.48 -14.86 2.75
CA GLU A 88 13.45 -14.05 3.51
C GLU A 88 12.77 -12.93 4.30
N CYS A 89 11.75 -12.30 3.73
CA CYS A 89 10.96 -11.29 4.42
C CYS A 89 10.08 -11.89 5.52
N PHE A 90 9.57 -13.09 5.32
CA PHE A 90 8.80 -13.83 6.32
C PHE A 90 9.67 -14.14 7.55
N GLU A 91 10.86 -14.71 7.34
CA GLU A 91 11.82 -15.03 8.41
C GLU A 91 12.22 -13.77 9.20
N LYS A 92 12.41 -12.65 8.49
CA LYS A 92 12.73 -11.34 9.10
C LYS A 92 11.51 -10.62 9.68
N LYS A 93 10.32 -11.24 9.69
CA LYS A 93 9.03 -10.66 10.13
C LYS A 93 8.70 -9.31 9.49
N LYS A 94 9.12 -9.11 8.24
CA LYS A 94 8.91 -7.86 7.48
C LYS A 94 7.55 -7.87 6.78
N LYS A 95 6.89 -6.72 6.77
CA LYS A 95 5.66 -6.50 6.01
C LYS A 95 5.98 -6.52 4.51
N VAL A 96 5.18 -7.21 3.72
CA VAL A 96 5.45 -7.40 2.27
C VAL A 96 4.34 -6.80 1.42
N PHE A 97 4.74 -6.05 0.41
CA PHE A 97 3.86 -5.59 -0.67
C PHE A 97 4.31 -6.23 -2.00
N VAL A 98 3.49 -7.12 -2.54
CA VAL A 98 3.76 -7.77 -3.82
C VAL A 98 3.26 -6.88 -4.96
N ASN A 99 4.18 -6.53 -5.86
CA ASN A 99 3.88 -5.79 -7.06
C ASN A 99 3.72 -6.73 -8.26
N LEU A 100 2.47 -6.95 -8.68
CA LEU A 100 2.06 -7.71 -9.85
C LEU A 100 1.90 -6.86 -11.11
N GLU A 101 2.12 -5.55 -11.07
CA GLU A 101 1.81 -4.60 -12.16
C GLU A 101 2.39 -5.01 -13.52
N LYS A 102 3.60 -5.60 -13.53
CA LYS A 102 4.33 -6.06 -14.73
C LYS A 102 4.10 -7.53 -15.10
N VAL A 103 3.23 -8.24 -14.39
CA VAL A 103 2.94 -9.64 -14.68
C VAL A 103 2.03 -9.70 -15.91
N GLU A 104 2.45 -10.46 -16.90
CA GLU A 104 1.70 -10.70 -18.13
C GLU A 104 1.01 -12.06 -18.13
N ILE A 105 1.66 -13.07 -17.55
CA ILE A 105 1.14 -14.44 -17.46
C ILE A 105 1.27 -14.90 -16.02
N ILE A 106 0.18 -15.42 -15.47
CA ILE A 106 0.17 -16.08 -14.17
C ILE A 106 -0.46 -17.46 -14.29
N ALA A 107 0.31 -18.50 -13.95
CA ALA A 107 -0.15 -19.87 -13.97
C ALA A 107 -0.95 -20.21 -12.71
N HIS A 108 -1.88 -21.17 -12.81
CA HIS A 108 -2.74 -21.52 -11.68
C HIS A 108 -1.95 -22.00 -10.45
N GLY A 109 -0.92 -22.84 -10.65
CA GLY A 109 -0.04 -23.27 -9.56
C GLY A 109 0.68 -22.12 -8.85
N ALA A 110 1.07 -21.07 -9.58
CA ALA A 110 1.68 -19.88 -9.00
C ALA A 110 0.70 -19.06 -8.15
N ILE A 111 -0.58 -18.99 -8.56
CA ILE A 111 -1.67 -18.38 -7.77
C ILE A 111 -1.83 -19.12 -6.44
N VAL A 112 -1.93 -20.46 -6.48
CA VAL A 112 -2.08 -21.30 -5.28
C VAL A 112 -0.88 -21.14 -4.35
N THR A 113 0.32 -21.06 -4.90
CA THR A 113 1.56 -20.87 -4.13
C THR A 113 1.57 -19.51 -3.42
N LEU A 114 1.21 -18.45 -4.14
CA LEU A 114 1.07 -17.12 -3.55
C LEU A 114 0.00 -17.09 -2.44
N LEU A 115 -1.10 -17.83 -2.62
CA LEU A 115 -2.16 -17.96 -1.61
C LEU A 115 -1.66 -18.67 -0.35
N SER A 116 -0.89 -19.74 -0.50
CA SER A 116 -0.28 -20.46 0.62
C SER A 116 0.64 -19.55 1.42
N ILE A 117 1.51 -18.80 0.74
CA ILE A 117 2.39 -17.80 1.38
C ILE A 117 1.56 -16.76 2.12
N MET A 118 0.49 -16.24 1.51
CA MET A 118 -0.40 -15.27 2.17
C MET A 118 -1.01 -15.80 3.46
N ILE A 119 -1.51 -17.04 3.45
CA ILE A 119 -2.07 -17.70 4.63
C ILE A 119 -0.99 -17.84 5.72
N LYS A 120 0.22 -18.23 5.35
CA LYS A 120 1.38 -18.33 6.26
C LYS A 120 1.70 -16.99 6.94
N PHE A 121 1.75 -15.89 6.18
CA PHE A 121 1.93 -14.54 6.73
C PHE A 121 0.80 -14.15 7.71
N LYS A 122 -0.47 -14.42 7.33
CA LYS A 122 -1.65 -14.11 8.14
C LYS A 122 -1.63 -14.88 9.47
N ALA A 123 -1.34 -16.17 9.43
CA ALA A 123 -1.24 -17.02 10.63
C ALA A 123 -0.19 -16.48 11.62
N ASN A 124 0.90 -15.91 11.11
CA ASN A 124 1.98 -15.32 11.90
C ASN A 124 1.77 -13.83 12.24
N LYS A 125 0.58 -13.27 11.94
CA LYS A 125 0.23 -11.86 12.19
C LYS A 125 1.17 -10.86 11.49
N ILE A 126 1.80 -11.27 10.39
CA ILE A 126 2.65 -10.41 9.55
C ILE A 126 1.79 -9.84 8.42
N ARG A 127 1.86 -8.52 8.18
CA ARG A 127 1.05 -7.89 7.13
C ARG A 127 1.58 -8.24 5.74
N PHE A 128 0.69 -8.70 4.88
CA PHE A 128 0.96 -9.03 3.49
C PHE A 128 -0.09 -8.36 2.60
N ASN A 129 0.33 -7.70 1.53
CA ASN A 129 -0.59 -7.04 0.59
C ASN A 129 0.01 -7.01 -0.83
N GLY A 130 -0.74 -6.49 -1.81
CA GLY A 130 -0.27 -6.33 -3.17
C GLY A 130 -1.23 -5.58 -4.09
N ASN A 131 -0.90 -5.52 -5.38
CA ASN A 131 -1.74 -4.93 -6.43
C ASN A 131 -2.09 -5.97 -7.52
N PHE A 132 -2.84 -5.53 -8.53
CA PHE A 132 -3.25 -6.37 -9.67
C PHE A 132 -2.28 -6.24 -10.85
N PRO A 133 -2.16 -7.29 -11.68
CA PRO A 133 -1.54 -7.17 -13.00
C PRO A 133 -2.24 -6.12 -13.86
N LYS A 134 -1.47 -5.36 -14.66
CA LYS A 134 -2.05 -4.48 -15.68
C LYS A 134 -2.59 -5.26 -16.88
N ASN A 135 -2.04 -6.44 -17.14
CA ASN A 135 -2.53 -7.30 -18.21
C ASN A 135 -3.92 -7.85 -17.84
N LYS A 136 -4.92 -7.52 -18.67
CA LYS A 136 -6.33 -7.91 -18.45
C LYS A 136 -6.53 -9.42 -18.36
N LYS A 137 -5.75 -10.22 -19.09
CA LYS A 137 -5.83 -11.69 -19.06
C LYS A 137 -5.32 -12.23 -17.73
N ALA A 138 -4.15 -11.76 -17.28
CA ALA A 138 -3.61 -12.11 -15.97
C ALA A 138 -4.52 -11.65 -14.82
N GLU A 139 -5.06 -10.43 -14.90
CA GLU A 139 -6.04 -9.92 -13.93
C GLU A 139 -7.30 -10.80 -13.89
N ALA A 140 -7.87 -11.12 -15.05
CA ALA A 140 -9.06 -11.96 -15.14
C ALA A 140 -8.82 -13.34 -14.54
N ASN A 141 -7.67 -13.97 -14.82
CA ASN A 141 -7.30 -15.26 -14.24
C ASN A 141 -7.19 -15.19 -12.71
N LEU A 142 -6.57 -14.12 -12.18
CA LEU A 142 -6.42 -13.90 -10.75
C LEU A 142 -7.76 -13.62 -10.05
N ARG A 143 -8.71 -12.96 -10.73
CA ARG A 143 -10.07 -12.74 -10.20
C ARG A 143 -10.90 -14.02 -10.22
N LYS A 144 -10.89 -14.75 -11.33
CA LYS A 144 -11.65 -15.99 -11.53
C LYS A 144 -11.23 -17.10 -10.56
N SER A 145 -9.96 -17.14 -10.17
CA SER A 145 -9.45 -18.14 -9.22
C SER A 145 -10.03 -18.04 -7.80
N GLY A 146 -10.76 -16.95 -7.48
CA GLY A 146 -11.26 -16.73 -6.13
C GLY A 146 -10.17 -16.41 -5.10
N PHE A 147 -8.91 -16.21 -5.55
CA PHE A 147 -7.75 -15.86 -4.73
C PHE A 147 -8.07 -14.77 -3.68
N PHE A 148 -8.86 -13.77 -4.07
CA PHE A 148 -9.18 -12.66 -3.21
C PHE A 148 -10.26 -12.91 -2.15
N LYS A 149 -11.00 -14.01 -2.23
CA LYS A 149 -11.97 -14.39 -1.18
C LYS A 149 -11.30 -14.58 0.18
N TYR A 150 -10.00 -14.86 0.19
CA TYR A 150 -9.20 -15.11 1.39
C TYR A 150 -8.54 -13.85 2.00
N PHE A 151 -8.74 -12.66 1.39
CA PHE A 151 -8.31 -11.38 1.97
C PHE A 151 -9.27 -10.96 3.10
N ASN A 152 -8.82 -10.92 4.35
CA ASN A 152 -9.60 -10.46 5.51
C ASN A 152 -9.79 -8.93 5.60
N THR A 153 -9.85 -8.22 4.48
CA THR A 153 -10.04 -6.76 4.48
C THR A 153 -11.22 -6.37 3.58
N PRO A 154 -12.23 -5.66 4.08
CA PRO A 154 -13.34 -5.17 3.27
C PRO A 154 -12.97 -4.03 2.29
N TYR A 155 -11.70 -3.73 2.05
CA TYR A 155 -11.30 -2.52 1.34
C TYR A 155 -10.06 -2.70 0.45
N SER A 156 -10.29 -2.94 -0.84
CA SER A 156 -9.48 -2.37 -1.96
C SER A 156 -10.04 -2.70 -3.34
N LEU A 157 -10.80 -3.80 -3.47
CA LEU A 157 -11.30 -4.31 -4.75
C LEU A 157 -12.28 -3.39 -5.50
N TYR A 158 -12.98 -2.48 -4.81
CA TYR A 158 -13.92 -1.55 -5.43
C TYR A 158 -13.34 -0.17 -5.79
N ARG A 159 -12.11 0.16 -5.36
CA ARG A 159 -11.55 1.51 -5.59
C ARG A 159 -10.53 1.59 -6.73
N LEU A 160 -9.89 0.47 -7.08
CA LEU A 160 -8.91 0.44 -8.17
C LEU A 160 -9.55 0.24 -9.55
N SER A 161 -10.70 -0.44 -9.65
CA SER A 161 -11.42 -0.63 -10.92
C SER A 161 -12.10 0.63 -11.46
N ARG A 162 -12.40 1.63 -10.62
CA ARG A 162 -13.01 2.92 -11.02
C ARG A 162 -12.00 4.02 -11.38
N VAL A 163 -10.71 3.75 -11.28
CA VAL A 163 -9.65 4.73 -11.58
C VAL A 163 -8.95 4.43 -12.91
N PHE A 164 -9.19 3.27 -13.50
CA PHE A 164 -8.58 2.84 -14.76
C PHE A 164 -9.59 2.54 -15.88
N ASN A 165 -10.85 3.00 -15.73
CA ASN A 165 -11.81 3.11 -16.83
C ASN A 165 -12.05 4.59 -17.12
#